data_AF-A0A519LCX7-F1
#
_entry.id   AF-A0A519LCX7-F1
#
_cell.length_a   1.000
_cell.length_b   1.000
_cell.length_c   1.000
_cell.angle_alpha   90.00
_cell.angle_beta   90.00
_cell.angle_gamma   90.00
#
_symmetry.space_group_name_H-M   'P 1'
#
loop_
_entity.id
_entity.type
_entity.pdbx_description
1 polymer ?
#
loop_
_entity_poly.entity_id
_entity_poly.type
_entity_poly.pdbx_seq_one_letter_code
_entity_poly.pdbx_strand_id
1 'polypeptide(L)' 'MTENEISKIVFESGLKIHRKLGIGLFETIYEECLFYELQKQGLIVERQKFLNIQYEELVLQNAFKMDLPI' A
#
# COMPACT_ATOMS: atom_id res chain seq x y z
N MET A 1 16.50 -2.29 1.86
CA MET A 1 15.79 -3.58 1.97
C MET A 1 15.62 -4.12 0.57
N THR A 2 15.67 -5.44 0.41
CA THR A 2 15.40 -6.11 -0.86
C THR A 2 13.89 -6.26 -1.09
N GLU A 3 13.48 -6.46 -2.34
CA GLU A 3 12.06 -6.70 -2.68
C GLU A 3 11.48 -7.89 -1.91
N ASN A 4 12.26 -8.95 -1.68
CA ASN A 4 11.84 -10.12 -0.91
C ASN A 4 11.61 -9.81 0.57
N GLU A 5 12.44 -8.96 1.17
CA GLU A 5 12.27 -8.53 2.57
C GLU A 5 11.00 -7.68 2.74
N ILE A 6 10.77 -6.75 1.82
CA ILE A 6 9.56 -5.91 1.82
C ILE A 6 8.33 -6.78 1.59
N SER A 7 8.37 -7.69 0.60
CA SER A 7 7.29 -8.62 0.30
C SER A 7 6.90 -9.47 1.51
N LYS A 8 7.90 -9.97 2.26
CA LYS A 8 7.67 -10.72 3.50
C LYS A 8 6.94 -9.88 4.54
N ILE A 9 7.35 -8.63 4.76
CA ILE A 9 6.71 -7.73 5.73
C ILE A 9 5.25 -7.44 5.34
N VAL A 10 5.01 -7.15 4.06
CA VAL A 10 3.65 -6.90 3.55
C VAL A 10 2.77 -8.14 3.75
N PHE A 11 3.28 -9.32 3.42
CA PHE A 11 2.55 -10.58 3.60
C PHE A 11 2.22 -10.84 5.07
N GLU A 12 3.20 -10.73 5.98
CA GLU A 12 3.00 -10.97 7.41
C GLU A 12 2.01 -9.97 8.02
N SER A 13 2.07 -8.70 7.59
CA SER A 13 1.14 -7.64 7.99
C SER A 13 -0.28 -7.95 7.52
N GLY A 14 -0.47 -8.31 6.25
CA GLY A 14 -1.77 -8.70 5.70
C GLY A 14 -2.36 -9.93 6.39
N LEU A 15 -1.52 -10.95 6.64
CA LEU A 15 -1.94 -12.17 7.34
C LEU A 15 -2.39 -11.87 8.77
N LYS A 16 -1.67 -10.99 9.48
CA LYS A 16 -2.05 -10.53 10.82
C LYS A 16 -3.40 -9.82 10.82
N ILE A 17 -3.63 -8.93 9.86
CA ILE A 17 -4.90 -8.20 9.71
C ILE A 17 -6.05 -9.17 9.43
N HIS A 18 -5.87 -10.08 8.47
CA HIS A 18 -6.89 -11.08 8.13
C HIS A 18 -7.26 -11.98 9.31
N ARG A 19 -6.25 -12.46 10.07
CA ARG A 19 -6.49 -13.27 11.28
C ARG A 19 -7.24 -12.52 12.37
N LYS A 20 -7.05 -11.20 12.47
CA LYS A 20 -7.67 -10.36 13.51
C LYS A 20 -9.07 -9.89 13.14
N LEU A 21 -9.28 -9.46 11.89
CA LEU A 21 -10.51 -8.82 11.44
C LEU A 21 -11.44 -9.74 10.66
N GLY A 22 -10.93 -10.87 10.15
CA GLY A 22 -11.70 -11.78 9.30
C GLY A 22 -11.99 -11.18 7.93
N ILE A 23 -13.08 -11.63 7.30
CA ILE A 23 -13.57 -11.18 5.99
C ILE A 23 -14.84 -10.33 6.13
N GLY A 24 -15.20 -9.59 5.09
CA GLY A 24 -16.49 -8.89 5.01
C GLY A 24 -16.45 -7.40 5.37
N LEU A 25 -15.26 -6.82 5.51
CA LEU A 25 -15.06 -5.39 5.68
C LEU A 25 -14.77 -4.71 4.34
N PHE A 26 -14.92 -3.39 4.30
CA PHE A 26 -14.54 -2.59 3.13
C PHE A 26 -13.02 -2.60 2.94
N GLU A 27 -12.59 -2.55 1.68
CA GLU A 27 -11.19 -2.44 1.29
C GLU A 27 -10.45 -1.31 2.00
N THR A 28 -11.10 -0.15 2.14
CA THR A 28 -10.58 1.03 2.85
C THR A 28 -10.19 0.74 4.29
N ILE A 29 -10.85 -0.22 4.96
CA ILE A 29 -10.51 -0.64 6.32
C ILE A 29 -9.22 -1.48 6.31
N TYR A 30 -9.10 -2.42 5.36
CA TYR A 30 -7.90 -3.24 5.24
C TYR A 30 -6.68 -2.41 4.83
N GLU A 31 -6.86 -1.46 3.92
CA GLU A 31 -5.81 -0.53 3.50
C GLU A 31 -5.31 0.32 4.68
N GLU A 32 -6.20 0.92 5.46
CA GLU A 32 -5.82 1.73 6.64
C GLU A 32 -5.05 0.88 7.66
N CYS A 33 -5.50 -0.35 7.90
CA CYS A 33 -4.81 -1.28 8.79
C CYS A 33 -3.42 -1.67 8.26
N LEU A 34 -3.31 -1.91 6.95
CA LEU A 34 -2.05 -2.28 6.32
C LEU A 34 -1.06 -1.11 6.35
N PHE A 35 -1.51 0.10 6.03
CA PHE A 35 -0.71 1.32 6.18
C PHE A 35 -0.13 1.45 7.60
N TYR A 36 -0.98 1.29 8.63
CA TYR A 36 -0.56 1.32 10.02
C TYR A 36 0.49 0.24 10.37
N GLU A 37 0.29 -1.02 9.95
CA GLU A 37 1.24 -2.10 10.22
C GLU A 37 2.58 -1.89 9.50
N LEU A 38 2.56 -1.42 8.24
CA LEU A 38 3.79 -1.14 7.48
C LEU A 38 4.61 0.00 8.10
N GLN A 39 3.95 1.09 8.52
CA GLN A 39 4.62 2.17 9.27
C GLN A 39 5.24 1.67 10.58
N LYS A 40 4.53 0.78 11.30
CA LYS A 40 5.03 0.19 12.55
C LYS A 40 6.28 -0.68 12.35
N GLN A 41 6.45 -1.26 11.16
CA GLN A 41 7.65 -2.00 10.76
C GLN A 41 8.80 -1.09 10.31
N GLY A 42 8.63 0.23 10.37
CA GLY A 42 9.64 1.22 10.00
C GLY A 42 9.73 1.47 8.49
N LEU A 43 8.76 1.00 7.70
CA LEU A 43 8.71 1.28 6.27
C LEU A 43 8.23 2.72 6.04
N ILE A 44 8.86 3.39 5.08
CA ILE A 44 8.38 4.65 4.55
C ILE A 44 7.32 4.28 3.51
N VAL A 45 6.06 4.53 3.85
CA VAL A 45 4.92 4.23 2.99
C VAL A 45 4.06 5.48 2.91
N GLU A 46 3.56 5.79 1.72
CA GLU A 46 2.53 6.82 1.53
C GLU A 46 1.19 6.14 1.27
N ARG A 47 0.10 6.90 1.40
CA ARG A 47 -1.25 6.37 1.19
C ARG A 47 -1.96 7.14 0.10
N GLN A 48 -2.59 6.42 -0.83
CA GLN A 48 -3.50 6.98 -1.83
C GLN A 48 -2.82 8.07 -2.69
N LYS A 49 -1.57 7.81 -3.10
CA LYS A 49 -0.69 8.74 -3.81
C LYS A 49 -1.06 8.82 -5.29
N PHE A 50 -1.32 10.04 -5.77
CA PHE A 50 -1.49 10.28 -7.19
C PHE A 50 -0.14 10.35 -7.91
N LEU A 51 -0.06 9.67 -9.04
CA LEU A 51 1.06 9.69 -9.96
C LEU A 51 0.64 10.30 -11.29
N ASN A 52 1.53 11.11 -11.84
CA ASN A 52 1.42 11.59 -13.20
C ASN A 52 1.97 10.52 -14.15
N ILE A 53 1.37 10.38 -15.33
CA ILE A 53 1.89 9.53 -16.39
C ILE A 53 2.35 10.43 -17.54
N GLN A 54 3.59 10.23 -17.97
CA GLN A 54 4.13 10.89 -19.16
C GLN A 54 4.00 9.95 -20.35
N TYR A 55 3.33 10.42 -21.40
CA TYR A 55 3.25 9.75 -22.69
C TYR A 55 3.77 10.71 -23.78
N GLU A 56 5.01 10.49 -24.21
CA GLU A 56 5.74 11.41 -25.09
C GLU A 56 5.75 12.85 -24.52
N GLU A 57 5.13 13.81 -25.20
CA GLU A 57 4.98 15.20 -24.75
C GLU A 57 3.73 15.45 -23.87
N LEU A 58 2.80 14.49 -23.81
CA LEU A 58 1.59 14.59 -23.01
C LEU A 58 1.85 14.20 -21.56
N VAL A 59 1.54 15.09 -20.62
CA VAL A 59 1.54 14.80 -19.18
C VAL A 59 0.10 14.64 -18.69
N LEU A 60 -0.26 13.41 -18.35
CA LEU A 60 -1.53 13.10 -17.70
C LEU A 60 -1.38 13.31 -16.19
N GLN A 61 -1.91 14.42 -15.69
CA GLN A 61 -1.88 14.74 -14.26
C GLN A 61 -2.81 13.83 -13.46
N ASN A 62 -2.35 13.34 -12.30
CA ASN A 62 -3.11 12.47 -11.39
C ASN A 62 -3.72 11.25 -12.08
N ALA A 63 -3.04 10.71 -13.09
CA ALA A 63 -3.56 9.67 -13.97
C ALA A 63 -3.72 8.31 -13.28
N PHE A 64 -2.93 8.06 -12.24
CA PHE A 64 -2.99 6.82 -11.48
C PHE A 64 -2.92 7.10 -9.99
N LYS A 65 -3.70 6.37 -9.21
CA LYS A 65 -3.70 6.48 -7.75
C LYS A 65 -3.21 5.18 -7.17
N MET A 66 -2.03 5.21 -6.55
CA MET A 66 -1.47 4.06 -5.85
C MET A 66 -1.98 4.02 -4.42
N ASP A 67 -2.44 2.85 -3.98
CA ASP A 67 -2.98 2.70 -2.64
C ASP A 67 -1.90 2.85 -1.57
N LEU A 68 -0.78 2.12 -1.71
CA LEU A 68 0.30 2.06 -0.71
C LEU A 68 1.70 1.95 -1.37
N PRO A 69 2.23 3.00 -2.01
CA PRO A 69 3.62 3.01 -2.47
C PRO A 69 4.61 2.95 -1.29
N ILE A 70 5.61 2.07 -1.41
CA ILE A 70 6.71 1.83 -0.46
C ILE A 70 8.03 2.18 -1.16
#